data_AF-A0A0Q7MFS7-F1
#
_entry.id   AF-A0A0Q7MFS7-F1
#
_cell.length_a   1.000
_cell.length_b   1.000
_cell.length_c   1.000
_cell.angle_alpha   90.00
_cell.angle_beta   90.00
_cell.angle_gamma   90.00
#
_symmetry.space_group_name_H-M   'P 1'
#
loop_
_entity.id
_entity.type
_entity.pdbx_description
1 polymer ?
#
loop_
_entity_poly.entity_id
_entity_poly.type
_entity_poly.pdbx_seq_one_letter_code
_entity_poly.pdbx_strand_id
1 'polypeptide(L)'
;MSTPTSATLPTLLALCVAITGTLITIALCVLYLRRVRMDRPAIGTFNGSDIVVLFGFIVALPLFYLILPLTPLLVALGLTFTSALVIGLRPMIGPTATWIVVGIVIAANIWMGRTMLGTVVGWQLFWIENDILVVCAAVTTANLYVQGGMRLRHVAWFGLILAVYDAIFTFVWPVTNTLAQRFIGWPFDPSVGFRIGIYNATIGLGDLLVYGLFVIAALKAYGPRAARGATIIAVLCGAVVPALLPVLTDVFIDARTDVIVPAQAAFGPAAFLYYRWLRRTYGAERTMAGFLGELDVDRPSTPALAASVP
;
A
#
# COMPACT_ATOMS: atom_id res chain seq x y z
N MET A 1 6.11 -29.52 29.77
CA MET A 1 4.73 -29.14 29.40
C MET A 1 4.70 -27.64 29.19
N SER A 2 4.93 -27.19 27.96
CA SER A 2 4.86 -25.78 27.55
C SER A 2 3.39 -25.41 27.31
N THR A 3 2.92 -24.35 27.95
CA THR A 3 1.57 -23.81 27.76
C THR A 3 1.40 -23.26 26.33
N PRO A 4 0.38 -23.69 25.55
CA PRO A 4 0.16 -23.25 24.17
C PRO A 4 -0.45 -21.82 24.04
N THR A 5 -0.34 -20.97 25.06
CA THR A 5 -1.07 -19.69 25.14
C THR A 5 -0.27 -18.46 24.67
N SER A 6 1.01 -18.58 24.33
CA SER A 6 1.86 -17.40 24.03
C SER A 6 1.75 -16.86 22.59
N ALA A 7 1.36 -17.67 21.60
CA ALA A 7 1.36 -17.27 20.18
C ALA A 7 0.03 -16.70 19.67
N THR A 8 -1.07 -16.83 20.43
CA THR A 8 -2.41 -16.47 19.94
C THR A 8 -2.62 -14.97 19.82
N LEU A 9 -2.29 -14.21 20.87
CA LEU A 9 -2.45 -12.76 20.89
C LEU A 9 -1.63 -12.01 19.81
N PRO A 10 -0.31 -12.27 19.62
CA PRO A 10 0.45 -11.60 18.55
C PRO A 10 -0.07 -11.94 17.15
N THR A 11 -0.49 -13.19 16.92
CA THR A 11 -1.05 -13.62 15.63
C THR A 11 -2.39 -12.97 15.34
N LEU A 12 -3.29 -12.91 16.33
CA LEU A 12 -4.57 -12.22 16.21
C LEU A 12 -4.37 -10.73 15.93
N LEU A 13 -3.42 -10.10 16.62
CA LEU A 13 -3.06 -8.71 16.39
C LEU A 13 -2.53 -8.50 14.96
N ALA A 14 -1.62 -9.36 14.49
CA ALA A 14 -1.09 -9.32 13.12
C ALA A 14 -2.17 -9.49 12.06
N LEU A 15 -3.08 -10.45 12.25
CA LEU A 15 -4.24 -10.63 11.37
C LEU A 15 -5.14 -9.40 11.34
N CYS A 16 -5.48 -8.85 12.52
CA CYS A 16 -6.33 -7.67 12.62
C CYS A 16 -5.70 -6.47 11.89
N VAL A 17 -4.42 -6.18 12.13
CA VAL A 17 -3.70 -5.08 11.49
C VAL A 17 -3.60 -5.30 9.98
N ALA A 18 -3.16 -6.49 9.53
CA ALA A 18 -2.97 -6.78 8.12
C ALA A 18 -4.29 -6.73 7.33
N ILE A 19 -5.36 -7.34 7.85
CA ILE A 19 -6.69 -7.32 7.20
C ILE A 19 -7.25 -5.91 7.19
N THR A 20 -7.23 -5.22 8.33
CA THR A 20 -7.83 -3.87 8.45
C THR A 20 -7.06 -2.87 7.58
N GLY A 21 -5.73 -2.84 7.65
CA GLY A 21 -4.89 -1.98 6.83
C GLY A 21 -5.09 -2.23 5.34
N THR A 22 -5.16 -3.50 4.93
CA THR A 22 -5.40 -3.89 3.52
C THR A 22 -6.79 -3.45 3.05
N LEU A 23 -7.85 -3.73 3.82
CA LEU A 23 -9.22 -3.38 3.46
C LEU A 23 -9.44 -1.87 3.42
N ILE A 24 -8.93 -1.12 4.41
CA ILE A 24 -9.03 0.35 4.44
C ILE A 24 -8.30 0.93 3.23
N THR A 25 -7.07 0.48 2.95
CA THR A 25 -6.29 0.97 1.81
C THR A 25 -7.02 0.70 0.50
N ILE A 26 -7.52 -0.52 0.28
CA ILE A 26 -8.28 -0.88 -0.92
C ILE A 26 -9.54 -0.04 -1.06
N ALA A 27 -10.31 0.11 0.03
CA ALA A 27 -11.55 0.88 0.04
C ALA A 27 -11.29 2.35 -0.34
N LEU A 28 -10.27 2.96 0.27
CA LEU A 28 -9.87 4.33 -0.02
C LEU A 28 -9.31 4.48 -1.44
N CYS A 29 -8.54 3.50 -1.94
CA CYS A 29 -8.07 3.50 -3.32
C CYS A 29 -9.24 3.52 -4.30
N VAL A 30 -10.24 2.65 -4.09
CA VAL A 30 -11.44 2.56 -4.94
C VAL A 30 -12.28 3.83 -4.84
N LEU A 31 -12.48 4.35 -3.62
CA LEU A 31 -13.23 5.58 -3.39
C LEU A 31 -12.57 6.77 -4.09
N TYR A 32 -11.25 6.91 -3.91
CA TYR A 32 -10.46 7.97 -4.52
C TYR A 32 -10.53 7.88 -6.05
N LEU A 33 -10.33 6.68 -6.63
CA LEU A 33 -10.39 6.49 -8.09
C LEU A 33 -11.74 6.93 -8.69
N ARG A 34 -12.83 6.69 -7.95
CA ARG A 34 -14.19 7.02 -8.41
C ARG A 34 -14.56 8.49 -8.21
N ARG A 35 -13.98 9.16 -7.23
CA ARG A 35 -14.41 10.50 -6.79
C ARG A 35 -13.45 11.61 -7.19
N VAL A 36 -12.16 11.31 -7.32
CA VAL A 36 -11.11 12.32 -7.50
C VAL A 36 -10.34 12.03 -8.78
N ARG A 37 -10.29 13.05 -9.66
CA ARG A 37 -9.44 13.06 -10.85
C ARG A 37 -8.15 13.79 -10.51
N MET A 38 -7.03 13.10 -10.60
CA MET A 38 -5.73 13.75 -10.45
C MET A 38 -5.38 14.51 -11.71
N ASP A 39 -4.70 15.64 -11.54
CA ASP A 39 -4.07 16.33 -12.66
C ASP A 39 -3.11 15.36 -13.35
N ARG A 40 -3.19 15.26 -14.68
CA ARG A 40 -2.34 14.33 -15.43
C ARG A 40 -0.89 14.66 -15.12
N PRO A 41 -0.09 13.71 -14.57
CA PRO A 41 1.33 13.94 -14.43
C PRO A 41 1.91 14.21 -15.82
N ALA A 42 2.99 15.00 -15.89
CA ALA A 42 3.73 15.24 -17.14
C ALA A 42 4.37 13.96 -17.72
N ILE A 43 4.28 12.84 -17.00
CA ILE A 43 4.77 11.53 -17.40
C ILE A 43 3.77 10.98 -18.44
N GLY A 44 4.28 10.65 -19.62
CA GLY A 44 3.51 10.01 -20.68
C GLY A 44 2.89 8.67 -20.27
N THR A 45 2.23 7.99 -21.21
CA THR A 45 1.61 6.68 -20.93
C THR A 45 2.63 5.69 -20.37
N PHE A 46 2.37 5.13 -19.18
CA PHE A 46 3.22 4.12 -18.55
C PHE A 46 3.53 2.96 -19.52
N ASN A 47 4.81 2.85 -19.89
CA ASN A 47 5.35 1.82 -20.75
C ASN A 47 6.03 0.71 -19.94
N GLY A 48 6.38 -0.40 -20.60
CA GLY A 48 7.12 -1.49 -19.97
C GLY A 48 8.51 -1.07 -19.48
N SER A 49 9.16 -0.13 -20.18
CA SER A 49 10.43 0.50 -19.77
C SER A 49 10.34 1.13 -18.38
N ASP A 50 9.22 1.80 -18.10
CA ASP A 50 9.03 2.55 -16.86
C ASP A 50 8.90 1.60 -15.67
N ILE A 51 8.33 0.41 -15.89
CA ILE A 51 8.27 -0.67 -14.89
C ILE A 51 9.66 -1.20 -14.59
N VAL A 52 10.52 -1.34 -15.60
CA VAL A 52 11.91 -1.79 -15.40
C VAL A 52 12.69 -0.75 -14.58
N VAL A 53 12.52 0.54 -14.88
CA VAL A 53 13.14 1.63 -14.11
C VAL A 53 12.61 1.66 -12.68
N LEU A 54 11.28 1.58 -12.50
CA LEU A 54 10.63 1.52 -11.19
C LEU A 54 11.14 0.32 -10.39
N PHE A 55 11.26 -0.84 -11.03
CA PHE A 55 11.77 -2.05 -10.41
C PHE A 55 13.24 -1.91 -10.02
N GLY A 56 14.09 -1.37 -10.90
CA GLY A 56 15.48 -1.08 -10.58
C GLY A 56 15.62 -0.17 -9.36
N PHE A 57 14.78 0.85 -9.26
CA PHE A 57 14.73 1.72 -8.09
C PHE A 57 14.31 0.95 -6.83
N ILE A 58 13.27 0.12 -6.91
CA ILE A 58 12.79 -0.70 -5.77
C ILE A 58 13.85 -1.68 -5.29
N VAL A 59 14.61 -2.31 -6.19
CA VAL A 59 15.69 -3.23 -5.83
C VAL A 59 16.85 -2.49 -5.18
N ALA A 60 17.19 -1.31 -5.70
CA ALA A 60 18.30 -0.52 -5.18
C ALA A 60 17.98 0.15 -3.83
N LEU A 61 16.71 0.50 -3.60
CA LEU A 61 16.26 1.30 -2.45
C LEU A 61 16.68 0.69 -1.10
N PRO A 62 16.42 -0.60 -0.82
CA PRO A 62 16.80 -1.20 0.45
C PRO A 62 18.31 -1.28 0.65
N LEU A 63 19.08 -1.45 -0.43
CA LEU A 63 20.55 -1.42 -0.38
C LEU A 63 21.05 -0.03 -0.01
N PHE A 64 20.48 1.03 -0.61
CA PHE A 64 20.78 2.41 -0.23
C PHE A 64 20.40 2.69 1.22
N TYR A 65 19.27 2.17 1.70
CA TYR A 65 18.84 2.35 3.08
C TYR A 65 19.75 1.69 4.11
N LEU A 66 20.45 0.61 3.75
CA LEU A 66 21.47 0.02 4.61
C LEU A 66 22.71 0.90 4.70
N ILE A 67 23.14 1.51 3.60
CA ILE A 67 24.39 2.27 3.52
C ILE A 67 24.23 3.70 4.06
N LEU A 68 23.07 4.33 3.84
CA LEU A 68 22.85 5.73 4.21
C LEU A 68 22.83 5.94 5.73
N PRO A 69 23.37 7.06 6.24
CA PRO A 69 23.10 7.50 7.60
C PRO A 69 21.60 7.75 7.82
N LEU A 70 21.18 7.69 9.08
CA LEU A 70 19.76 7.77 9.44
C LEU A 70 19.13 9.13 9.06
N THR A 71 19.86 10.24 9.20
CA THR A 71 19.30 11.57 8.91
C THR A 71 18.97 11.76 7.43
N PRO A 72 19.87 11.50 6.47
CA PRO A 72 19.51 11.50 5.03
C PRO A 72 18.33 10.59 4.70
N LEU A 73 18.25 9.43 5.35
CA LEU A 73 17.17 8.47 5.16
C LEU A 73 15.82 9.02 5.60
N LEU A 74 15.74 9.63 6.78
CA LEU A 74 14.53 10.29 7.28
C LEU A 74 14.13 11.50 6.43
N VAL A 75 15.12 12.25 5.90
CA VAL A 75 14.86 13.35 4.96
C VAL A 75 14.24 12.82 3.68
N ALA A 76 14.80 11.73 3.12
CA ALA A 76 14.26 11.11 1.91
C ALA A 76 12.84 10.57 2.11
N LEU A 77 12.56 9.93 3.25
CA LEU A 77 11.22 9.47 3.61
C LEU A 77 10.25 10.65 3.81
N GLY A 78 10.65 11.67 4.56
CA GLY A 78 9.85 12.87 4.76
C GLY A 78 9.50 13.56 3.44
N LEU A 79 10.45 13.66 2.51
CA LEU A 79 10.21 14.17 1.16
C LEU A 79 9.25 13.29 0.37
N THR A 80 9.38 11.96 0.49
CA THR A 80 8.51 10.99 -0.20
C THR A 80 7.07 11.09 0.28
N PHE A 81 6.85 11.08 1.61
CA PHE A 81 5.52 11.25 2.20
C PHE A 81 4.93 12.62 1.90
N THR A 82 5.72 13.69 2.03
CA THR A 82 5.28 15.05 1.68
C THR A 82 4.85 15.12 0.22
N SER A 83 5.65 14.57 -0.70
CA SER A 83 5.34 14.56 -2.13
C SER A 83 4.06 13.79 -2.42
N ALA A 84 3.91 12.59 -1.86
CA ALA A 84 2.69 11.80 -2.02
C ALA A 84 1.47 12.54 -1.48
N LEU A 85 1.51 13.09 -0.27
CA LEU A 85 0.39 13.82 0.29
C LEU A 85 0.03 15.08 -0.49
N VAL A 86 1.03 15.87 -0.92
CA VAL A 86 0.79 17.08 -1.71
C VAL A 86 0.11 16.73 -3.03
N ILE A 87 0.58 15.68 -3.72
CA ILE A 87 -0.04 15.23 -4.98
C ILE A 87 -1.48 14.74 -4.74
N GLY A 88 -1.71 13.97 -3.68
CA GLY A 88 -3.01 13.34 -3.42
C GLY A 88 -4.07 14.27 -2.85
N LEU A 89 -3.69 15.20 -1.99
CA LEU A 89 -4.64 16.10 -1.31
C LEU A 89 -4.97 17.35 -2.14
N ARG A 90 -4.04 17.79 -3.01
CA ARG A 90 -4.25 18.99 -3.85
C ARG A 90 -5.56 19.01 -4.63
N PRO A 91 -5.98 17.94 -5.35
CA PRO A 91 -7.26 17.94 -6.05
C PRO A 91 -8.49 17.91 -5.12
N MET A 92 -8.33 17.64 -3.82
CA MET A 92 -9.44 17.54 -2.87
C MET A 92 -9.70 18.84 -2.12
N ILE A 93 -8.64 19.52 -1.65
CA ILE A 93 -8.75 20.67 -0.74
C ILE A 93 -8.08 21.94 -1.28
N GLY A 94 -7.50 21.90 -2.48
CA GLY A 94 -6.82 23.04 -3.09
C GLY A 94 -5.37 23.25 -2.59
N PRO A 95 -4.59 24.12 -3.26
CA PRO A 95 -3.15 24.20 -3.07
C PRO A 95 -2.74 24.73 -1.69
N THR A 96 -3.36 25.81 -1.21
CA THR A 96 -2.98 26.45 0.06
C THR A 96 -3.29 25.55 1.26
N ALA A 97 -4.50 25.00 1.33
CA ALA A 97 -4.90 24.11 2.41
C ALA A 97 -4.05 22.83 2.43
N THR A 98 -3.66 22.32 1.25
CA THR A 98 -2.78 21.15 1.15
C THR A 98 -1.45 21.38 1.85
N TRP A 99 -0.77 22.50 1.59
CA TRP A 99 0.51 22.78 2.26
C TRP A 99 0.38 22.90 3.78
N ILE A 100 -0.70 23.51 4.27
CA ILE A 100 -0.98 23.64 5.71
C ILE A 100 -1.21 22.26 6.32
N VAL A 101 -2.11 21.47 5.75
CA VAL A 101 -2.44 20.12 6.26
C VAL A 101 -1.21 19.23 6.23
N VAL A 102 -0.47 19.18 5.12
CA VAL A 102 0.75 18.36 5.02
C VAL A 102 1.81 18.83 6.02
N GLY A 103 2.03 20.14 6.15
CA GLY A 103 2.97 20.68 7.13
C GLY A 103 2.62 20.29 8.56
N ILE A 104 1.33 20.36 8.94
CA ILE A 104 0.86 19.96 10.26
C ILE A 104 1.08 18.46 10.49
N VAL A 105 0.66 17.61 9.57
CA VAL A 105 0.77 16.14 9.72
C VAL A 105 2.25 15.72 9.81
N ILE A 106 3.10 16.20 8.89
CA ILE A 106 4.54 15.88 8.90
C ILE A 106 5.22 16.38 10.18
N ALA A 107 4.91 17.60 10.64
CA ALA A 107 5.46 18.13 11.88
C ALA A 107 4.99 17.33 13.10
N ALA A 108 3.71 16.92 13.12
CA ALA A 108 3.15 16.10 14.18
C ALA A 108 3.84 14.72 14.25
N ASN A 109 4.08 14.06 13.12
CA ASN A 109 4.82 12.78 13.08
C ASN A 109 6.22 12.92 13.68
N ILE A 110 6.98 13.95 13.27
CA ILE A 110 8.33 14.22 13.79
C ILE A 110 8.28 14.47 15.30
N TRP A 111 7.33 15.29 15.75
CA TRP A 111 7.18 15.63 17.16
C TRP A 111 6.81 14.40 18.01
N MET A 112 5.83 13.60 17.58
CA MET A 112 5.41 12.38 18.26
C MET A 112 6.54 11.36 18.34
N GLY A 113 7.22 11.10 17.22
CA GLY A 113 8.35 10.17 17.16
C GLY A 113 9.50 10.57 18.09
N ARG A 114 9.68 11.87 18.36
CA ARG A 114 10.73 12.37 19.27
C ARG A 114 10.32 12.43 20.74
N THR A 115 9.04 12.61 21.04
CA THR A 115 8.61 13.04 22.39
C THR A 115 7.63 12.10 23.06
N MET A 116 6.89 11.27 22.32
CA MET A 116 5.75 10.53 22.88
C MET A 116 5.98 9.03 23.04
N LEU A 117 7.04 8.47 22.46
CA LEU A 117 7.30 7.02 22.44
C LEU A 117 7.75 6.41 23.79
N GLY A 118 7.71 7.19 24.88
CA GLY A 118 7.95 6.71 26.24
C GLY A 118 6.72 6.12 26.93
N THR A 119 5.52 6.27 26.36
CA THR A 119 4.26 5.83 26.99
C THR A 119 3.42 4.98 26.04
N VAL A 120 2.54 4.11 26.57
CA VAL A 120 1.64 3.28 25.76
C VAL A 120 0.71 4.13 24.89
N VAL A 121 0.13 5.19 25.48
CA VAL A 121 -0.75 6.12 24.76
C VAL A 121 0.01 6.84 23.65
N GLY A 122 1.25 7.28 23.90
CA GLY A 122 2.06 7.92 22.87
C GLY A 122 2.41 7.00 21.70
N TRP A 123 2.65 5.70 21.96
CA TRP A 123 2.80 4.71 20.90
C TRP A 123 1.52 4.54 20.07
N GLN A 124 0.34 4.51 20.70
CA GLN A 124 -0.93 4.39 19.99
C GLN A 124 -1.23 5.62 19.13
N LEU A 125 -0.98 6.83 19.65
CA LEU A 125 -1.16 8.07 18.89
C LEU A 125 -0.18 8.18 17.71
N PHE A 126 1.08 7.78 17.92
CA PHE A 126 2.07 7.71 16.84
C PHE A 126 1.61 6.77 15.73
N TRP A 127 1.14 5.56 16.06
CA TRP A 127 0.64 4.62 15.06
C TRP A 127 -0.56 5.16 14.29
N ILE A 128 -1.54 5.76 14.96
CA ILE A 128 -2.72 6.33 14.27
C ILE A 128 -2.30 7.36 13.22
N GLU A 129 -1.40 8.28 13.57
CA GLU A 129 -0.96 9.32 12.65
C GLU A 129 -0.05 8.76 11.54
N ASN A 130 0.86 7.85 11.88
CA ASN A 130 1.72 7.18 10.90
C ASN A 130 0.90 6.33 9.91
N ASP A 131 -0.13 5.64 10.39
CA ASP A 131 -1.06 4.87 9.55
C ASP A 131 -1.77 5.79 8.55
N ILE A 132 -2.20 6.98 8.99
CA ILE A 132 -2.80 7.99 8.09
C ILE A 132 -1.80 8.39 7.00
N LEU A 133 -0.54 8.70 7.37
CA LEU A 133 0.52 9.03 6.41
C LEU A 133 0.72 7.91 5.38
N VAL A 134 0.89 6.68 5.85
CA VAL A 134 1.18 5.51 5.01
C VAL A 134 0.01 5.18 4.10
N VAL A 135 -1.21 5.12 4.63
CA VAL A 135 -2.40 4.83 3.84
C VAL A 135 -2.65 5.93 2.80
N CYS A 136 -2.55 7.21 3.17
CA CYS A 136 -2.70 8.30 2.20
C CYS A 136 -1.63 8.26 1.10
N ALA A 137 -0.38 7.96 1.45
CA ALA A 137 0.70 7.82 0.47
C ALA A 137 0.47 6.62 -0.47
N ALA A 138 0.06 5.47 0.05
CA ALA A 138 -0.27 4.28 -0.74
C ALA A 138 -1.46 4.54 -1.68
N VAL A 139 -2.55 5.13 -1.15
CA VAL A 139 -3.76 5.47 -1.93
C VAL A 139 -3.43 6.46 -3.05
N THR A 140 -2.65 7.49 -2.75
CA THR A 140 -2.25 8.49 -3.74
C THR A 140 -1.40 7.85 -4.83
N THR A 141 -0.33 7.14 -4.45
CA THR A 141 0.61 6.57 -5.41
C THR A 141 -0.08 5.53 -6.30
N ALA A 142 -0.96 4.69 -5.71
CA ALA A 142 -1.74 3.74 -6.48
C ALA A 142 -2.61 4.42 -7.53
N ASN A 143 -3.36 5.46 -7.12
CA ASN A 143 -4.22 6.21 -8.01
C ASN A 143 -3.43 6.97 -9.07
N LEU A 144 -2.30 7.57 -8.71
CA LEU A 144 -1.43 8.27 -9.65
C LEU A 144 -0.99 7.35 -10.79
N TYR A 145 -0.54 6.14 -10.48
CA TYR A 145 -0.10 5.19 -11.50
C TYR A 145 -1.26 4.68 -12.36
N VAL A 146 -2.39 4.31 -11.74
CA VAL A 146 -3.52 3.74 -12.48
C VAL A 146 -4.24 4.79 -13.33
N GLN A 147 -4.41 6.01 -12.82
CA GLN A 147 -4.94 7.15 -13.58
C GLN A 147 -3.93 7.64 -14.63
N GLY A 148 -2.63 7.54 -14.36
CA GLY A 148 -1.53 7.78 -15.31
C GLY A 148 -1.41 6.74 -16.43
N GLY A 149 -2.27 5.72 -16.45
CA GLY A 149 -2.39 4.77 -17.56
C GLY A 149 -1.80 3.38 -17.30
N MET A 150 -1.29 3.11 -16.10
CA MET A 150 -0.75 1.79 -15.75
C MET A 150 -1.82 0.70 -15.88
N ARG A 151 -1.53 -0.34 -16.66
CA ARG A 151 -2.45 -1.45 -16.99
C ARG A 151 -2.38 -2.57 -15.94
N LEU A 152 -3.41 -3.40 -15.85
CA LEU A 152 -3.43 -4.53 -14.91
C LEU A 152 -2.31 -5.52 -15.22
N ARG A 153 -1.99 -5.75 -16.51
CA ARG A 153 -0.82 -6.57 -16.89
C ARG A 153 0.49 -6.09 -16.25
N HIS A 154 0.67 -4.78 -16.12
CA HIS A 154 1.89 -4.19 -15.57
C HIS A 154 1.96 -4.49 -14.08
N VAL A 155 0.86 -4.31 -13.36
CA VAL A 155 0.75 -4.64 -11.93
C VAL A 155 0.99 -6.14 -11.69
N ALA A 156 0.41 -7.01 -12.52
CA ALA A 156 0.51 -8.46 -12.36
C ALA A 156 1.94 -8.96 -12.57
N TRP A 157 2.63 -8.48 -13.61
CA TRP A 157 4.06 -8.79 -13.82
C TRP A 157 4.93 -8.20 -12.72
N PHE A 158 4.66 -6.97 -12.32
CA PHE A 158 5.36 -6.32 -11.22
C PHE A 158 5.23 -7.12 -9.92
N GLY A 159 4.03 -7.54 -9.54
CA GLY A 159 3.80 -8.40 -8.37
C GLY A 159 4.52 -9.76 -8.46
N LEU A 160 4.55 -10.38 -9.65
CA LEU A 160 5.28 -11.64 -9.83
C LEU A 160 6.80 -11.47 -9.65
N ILE A 161 7.37 -10.38 -10.16
CA ILE A 161 8.80 -10.09 -9.98
C ILE A 161 9.07 -9.74 -8.52
N LEU A 162 8.19 -8.96 -7.88
CA LEU A 162 8.28 -8.67 -6.45
C LEU A 162 8.23 -9.93 -5.59
N ALA A 163 7.46 -10.94 -5.96
CA ALA A 163 7.44 -12.23 -5.24
C ALA A 163 8.82 -12.90 -5.21
N VAL A 164 9.54 -12.87 -6.34
CA VAL A 164 10.90 -13.42 -6.44
C VAL A 164 11.87 -12.56 -5.61
N TYR A 165 11.76 -11.24 -5.75
CA TYR A 165 12.56 -10.28 -4.99
C TYR A 165 12.39 -10.49 -3.47
N ASP A 166 11.15 -10.54 -3.00
CA ASP A 166 10.79 -10.67 -1.59
C ASP A 166 11.31 -12.01 -1.02
N ALA A 167 11.18 -13.10 -1.77
CA ALA A 167 11.77 -14.38 -1.37
C ALA A 167 13.31 -14.31 -1.25
N ILE A 168 14.01 -13.63 -2.16
CA ILE A 168 15.47 -13.48 -2.10
C ILE A 168 15.87 -12.64 -0.88
N PHE A 169 15.22 -11.50 -0.66
CA PHE A 169 15.55 -10.59 0.44
C PHE A 169 15.04 -11.07 1.81
N THR A 170 14.20 -12.10 1.85
CA THR A 170 13.84 -12.77 3.10
C THR A 170 14.74 -13.97 3.38
N PHE A 171 14.99 -14.84 2.40
CA PHE A 171 15.69 -16.12 2.64
C PHE A 171 17.19 -16.07 2.40
N VAL A 172 17.67 -15.25 1.47
CA VAL A 172 19.09 -15.22 1.06
C VAL A 172 19.83 -14.08 1.73
N TRP A 173 19.22 -12.89 1.78
CA TRP A 173 19.84 -11.70 2.37
C TRP A 173 18.81 -10.92 3.19
N PRO A 174 18.70 -11.16 4.51
CA PRO A 174 17.61 -10.64 5.37
C PRO A 174 17.71 -9.12 5.67
N VAL A 175 17.85 -8.30 4.63
CA VAL A 175 17.88 -6.82 4.70
C VAL A 175 16.64 -6.28 5.39
N THR A 176 15.49 -6.90 5.14
CA THR A 176 14.19 -6.45 5.64
C THR A 176 14.17 -6.44 7.17
N ASN A 177 14.73 -7.46 7.82
CA ASN A 177 14.85 -7.53 9.28
C ASN A 177 15.74 -6.39 9.83
N THR A 178 16.88 -6.16 9.18
CA THR A 178 17.82 -5.10 9.59
C THR A 178 17.22 -3.71 9.43
N LEU A 179 16.47 -3.47 8.35
CA LEU A 179 15.78 -2.20 8.14
C LEU A 179 14.66 -1.98 9.15
N ALA A 180 13.82 -3.00 9.38
CA ALA A 180 12.73 -2.90 10.36
C ALA A 180 13.26 -2.49 11.73
N GLN A 181 14.30 -3.17 12.22
CA GLN A 181 14.93 -2.84 13.51
C GLN A 181 15.50 -1.41 13.56
N ARG A 182 16.04 -0.92 12.44
CA ARG A 182 16.62 0.43 12.34
C ARG A 182 15.56 1.53 12.39
N PHE A 183 14.33 1.24 11.95
CA PHE A 183 13.24 2.22 11.88
C PHE A 183 12.31 2.22 13.07
N ILE A 184 12.34 1.19 13.93
CA ILE A 184 11.47 1.13 15.11
C ILE A 184 11.61 2.40 15.95
N GLY A 185 10.50 3.12 16.09
CA GLY A 185 10.42 4.33 16.91
C GLY A 185 11.04 5.57 16.28
N TRP A 186 11.29 5.56 14.98
CA TRP A 186 11.66 6.77 14.23
C TRP A 186 10.46 7.34 13.46
N PRO A 187 10.44 8.66 13.20
CA PRO A 187 9.43 9.26 12.32
C PRO A 187 9.43 8.62 10.93
N PHE A 188 8.29 8.68 10.25
CA PHE A 188 8.08 8.18 8.89
C PHE A 188 8.31 6.68 8.73
N ASP A 189 7.86 5.88 9.70
CA ASP A 189 7.88 4.42 9.59
C ASP A 189 7.02 4.01 8.37
N PRO A 190 7.59 3.36 7.34
CA PRO A 190 6.88 3.01 6.12
C PRO A 190 5.99 1.78 6.29
N SER A 191 5.23 1.72 7.39
CA SER A 191 4.32 0.62 7.71
C SER A 191 3.05 1.12 8.39
N VAL A 192 1.95 0.39 8.18
CA VAL A 192 0.74 0.51 9.00
C VAL A 192 0.87 -0.46 10.16
N GLY A 193 0.53 -0.05 11.37
CA GLY A 193 0.78 -0.87 12.53
C GLY A 193 -0.06 -0.56 13.75
N PHE A 194 0.01 -1.47 14.70
CA PHE A 194 -0.60 -1.25 16.00
C PHE A 194 0.18 -1.97 17.10
N ARG A 195 0.21 -1.35 18.28
CA ARG A 195 0.91 -1.87 19.45
C ARG A 195 -0.04 -2.08 20.62
N ILE A 196 -0.02 -3.29 21.18
CA ILE A 196 -0.70 -3.64 22.43
C ILE A 196 0.33 -4.21 23.41
N GLY A 197 0.69 -3.40 24.41
CA GLY A 197 1.72 -3.75 25.39
C GLY A 197 3.09 -3.96 24.73
N ILE A 198 3.59 -5.19 24.78
CA ILE A 198 4.86 -5.59 24.18
C ILE A 198 4.73 -6.06 22.72
N TYR A 199 3.52 -6.37 22.27
CA TYR A 199 3.28 -6.89 20.94
C TYR A 199 3.10 -5.75 19.96
N ASN A 200 3.83 -5.81 18.85
CA ASN A 200 3.75 -4.88 17.75
C ASN A 200 3.45 -5.67 16.47
N ALA A 201 2.46 -5.23 15.70
CA ALA A 201 2.15 -5.82 14.41
C ALA A 201 2.16 -4.72 13.36
N THR A 202 2.77 -5.01 12.21
CA THR A 202 2.95 -4.04 11.13
C THR A 202 2.75 -4.70 9.77
N ILE A 203 2.34 -3.91 8.80
CA ILE A 203 2.26 -4.28 7.37
C ILE A 203 2.91 -3.16 6.54
N GLY A 204 3.76 -3.52 5.60
CA GLY A 204 4.55 -2.55 4.85
C GLY A 204 3.72 -1.68 3.90
N LEU A 205 4.14 -0.43 3.73
CA LEU A 205 3.59 0.49 2.72
C LEU A 205 3.63 -0.14 1.32
N GLY A 206 4.72 -0.83 0.99
CA GLY A 206 4.92 -1.47 -0.32
C GLY A 206 3.84 -2.51 -0.61
N ASP A 207 3.50 -3.34 0.37
CA ASP A 207 2.45 -4.36 0.24
C ASP A 207 1.08 -3.72 0.01
N LEU A 208 0.73 -2.75 0.88
CA LEU A 208 -0.53 -2.02 0.78
C LEU A 208 -0.67 -1.29 -0.57
N LEU A 209 0.41 -0.69 -1.06
CA LEU A 209 0.47 -0.04 -2.36
C LEU A 209 0.18 -1.06 -3.49
N VAL A 210 0.83 -2.21 -3.47
CA VAL A 210 0.66 -3.27 -4.48
C VAL A 210 -0.77 -3.83 -4.46
N TYR A 211 -1.33 -4.04 -3.27
CA TYR A 211 -2.71 -4.53 -3.10
C TYR A 211 -3.73 -3.53 -3.62
N GLY A 212 -3.56 -2.25 -3.23
CA GLY A 212 -4.36 -1.15 -3.74
C GLY A 212 -4.30 -1.09 -5.27
N LEU A 213 -3.09 -0.99 -5.83
CA LEU A 213 -2.81 -0.96 -7.26
C LEU A 213 -3.51 -2.09 -8.01
N PHE A 214 -3.39 -3.32 -7.52
CA PHE A 214 -3.98 -4.48 -8.18
C PHE A 214 -5.51 -4.40 -8.23
N VAL A 215 -6.15 -4.04 -7.11
CA VAL A 215 -7.60 -3.93 -7.05
C VAL A 215 -8.13 -2.80 -7.93
N ILE A 216 -7.54 -1.61 -7.87
CA ILE A 216 -8.03 -0.49 -8.68
C ILE A 216 -7.69 -0.65 -10.17
N ALA A 217 -6.59 -1.33 -10.51
CA ALA A 217 -6.30 -1.69 -11.90
C ALA A 217 -7.28 -2.76 -12.42
N ALA A 218 -7.67 -3.74 -11.59
CA ALA A 218 -8.68 -4.74 -11.94
C ALA A 218 -10.07 -4.10 -12.10
N LEU A 219 -10.43 -3.18 -11.20
CA LEU A 219 -11.65 -2.37 -11.31
C LEU A 219 -11.68 -1.59 -12.62
N LYS A 220 -10.57 -0.91 -12.95
CA LYS A 220 -10.45 -0.14 -14.19
C LYS A 220 -10.55 -1.03 -15.43
N ALA A 221 -9.87 -2.17 -15.44
CA ALA A 221 -9.74 -3.01 -16.62
C ALA A 221 -11.00 -3.83 -16.93
N TYR A 222 -11.65 -4.38 -15.89
CA TYR A 222 -12.69 -5.42 -16.03
C TYR A 222 -13.92 -5.18 -15.13
N GLY A 223 -13.97 -4.07 -14.39
CA GLY A 223 -15.14 -3.66 -13.62
C GLY A 223 -15.23 -4.24 -12.20
N PRO A 224 -16.38 -4.04 -11.51
CA PRO A 224 -16.50 -4.30 -10.08
C PRO A 224 -16.41 -5.78 -9.69
N ARG A 225 -16.80 -6.70 -10.58
CA ARG A 225 -16.69 -8.16 -10.31
C ARG A 225 -15.22 -8.59 -10.23
N ALA A 226 -14.39 -8.10 -11.14
CA ALA A 226 -12.96 -8.36 -11.12
C ALA A 226 -12.28 -7.72 -9.89
N ALA A 227 -12.71 -6.51 -9.51
CA ALA A 227 -12.23 -5.84 -8.31
C ALA A 227 -12.50 -6.66 -7.04
N ARG A 228 -13.70 -7.25 -6.90
CA ARG A 228 -14.04 -8.11 -5.74
C ARG A 228 -13.13 -9.33 -5.64
N GLY A 229 -12.88 -10.02 -6.75
CA GLY A 229 -11.95 -11.16 -6.76
C GLY A 229 -10.52 -10.72 -6.45
N ALA A 230 -10.08 -9.58 -6.98
CA ALA A 230 -8.79 -9.00 -6.65
C ALA A 230 -8.66 -8.64 -5.15
N THR A 231 -9.72 -8.10 -4.53
CA THR A 231 -9.76 -7.84 -3.08
C THR A 231 -9.65 -9.13 -2.28
N ILE A 232 -10.37 -10.18 -2.68
CA ILE A 232 -10.30 -11.49 -2.00
C ILE A 232 -8.86 -12.03 -2.05
N ILE A 233 -8.20 -11.95 -3.20
CA ILE A 233 -6.81 -12.40 -3.35
C ILE A 233 -5.85 -11.54 -2.51
N ALA A 234 -6.00 -10.22 -2.53
CA ALA A 234 -5.18 -9.31 -1.73
C ALA A 234 -5.30 -9.60 -0.23
N VAL A 235 -6.53 -9.81 0.26
CA VAL A 235 -6.75 -10.12 1.68
C VAL A 235 -6.23 -11.52 2.01
N LEU A 236 -6.59 -12.55 1.25
CA LEU A 236 -6.22 -13.92 1.58
C LEU A 236 -4.72 -14.16 1.41
N CYS A 237 -4.17 -13.86 0.22
CA CYS A 237 -2.78 -14.15 -0.09
C CYS A 237 -1.82 -13.06 0.43
N GLY A 238 -2.28 -11.81 0.54
CA GLY A 238 -1.44 -10.68 0.94
C GLY A 238 -1.49 -10.31 2.42
N ALA A 239 -2.59 -10.61 3.14
CA ALA A 239 -2.73 -10.28 4.55
C ALA A 239 -2.84 -11.53 5.45
N VAL A 240 -3.78 -12.44 5.13
CA VAL A 240 -4.08 -13.60 5.99
C VAL A 240 -2.95 -14.63 5.97
N VAL A 241 -2.52 -15.07 4.79
CA VAL A 241 -1.44 -16.07 4.66
C VAL A 241 -0.15 -15.59 5.34
N PRO A 242 0.34 -14.35 5.10
CA PRO A 242 1.55 -13.88 5.75
C PRO A 242 1.42 -13.75 7.27
N ALA A 243 0.27 -13.28 7.77
CA ALA A 243 0.03 -13.14 9.21
C ALA A 243 -0.08 -14.50 9.94
N LEU A 244 -0.50 -15.56 9.25
CA LEU A 244 -0.60 -16.92 9.81
C LEU A 244 0.70 -17.71 9.70
N LEU A 245 1.61 -17.32 8.80
CA LEU A 245 2.82 -18.09 8.52
C LEU A 245 3.75 -18.29 9.72
N PRO A 246 3.95 -17.32 10.65
CA PRO A 246 4.77 -17.53 11.85
C PRO A 246 4.24 -18.66 12.73
N VAL A 247 2.91 -18.78 12.87
CA VAL A 247 2.29 -19.88 13.63
C VAL A 247 2.44 -21.21 12.91
N LEU A 248 2.27 -21.23 11.59
CA LEU A 248 2.44 -22.45 10.81
C LEU A 248 3.89 -22.92 10.83
N THR A 249 4.85 -21.99 10.74
CA THR A 249 6.28 -22.34 10.81
C THR A 249 6.67 -22.79 12.20
N ASP A 250 6.31 -22.08 13.28
CA ASP A 250 6.57 -22.53 14.67
C ASP A 250 5.96 -23.91 14.99
N VAL A 251 4.82 -24.27 14.38
CA VAL A 251 4.14 -25.57 14.60
C VAL A 251 4.79 -26.71 13.80
N PHE A 252 5.33 -26.44 12.60
CA PHE A 252 5.85 -27.49 11.70
C PHE A 252 7.38 -27.55 11.63
N ILE A 253 8.08 -26.47 11.94
CA ILE A 253 9.53 -26.29 11.77
C ILE A 253 9.98 -25.41 12.94
N ASP A 254 10.53 -26.01 14.00
CA ASP A 254 11.00 -25.34 15.24
C ASP A 254 12.05 -24.24 14.95
N ALA A 255 11.59 -23.09 14.44
CA ALA A 255 12.38 -22.02 13.86
C ALA A 255 12.00 -20.71 14.56
N ARG A 256 12.83 -20.32 15.53
CA ARG A 256 12.69 -19.09 16.32
C ARG A 256 12.27 -17.89 15.46
N THR A 257 11.06 -17.39 15.72
CA THR A 257 10.27 -16.44 14.93
C THR A 257 10.71 -14.98 15.09
N ASP A 258 11.89 -14.65 14.56
CA ASP A 258 12.27 -13.26 14.23
C ASP A 258 12.32 -13.01 12.69
N VAL A 259 11.77 -13.92 11.90
CA VAL A 259 11.84 -13.87 10.42
C VAL A 259 10.61 -13.16 9.85
N ILE A 260 10.80 -12.00 9.22
CA ILE A 260 9.76 -11.31 8.46
C ILE A 260 9.28 -12.21 7.31
N VAL A 261 7.96 -12.41 7.22
CA VAL A 261 7.33 -13.29 6.23
C VAL A 261 7.20 -12.57 4.88
N PRO A 262 7.61 -13.19 3.76
CA PRO A 262 7.54 -12.54 2.45
C PRO A 262 6.10 -12.55 1.93
N ALA A 263 5.37 -11.46 2.16
CA ALA A 263 3.97 -11.35 1.78
C ALA A 263 3.75 -11.42 0.25
N GLN A 264 4.69 -10.87 -0.52
CA GLN A 264 4.61 -10.88 -1.98
C GLN A 264 4.85 -12.27 -2.56
N ALA A 265 5.55 -13.16 -1.85
CA ALA A 265 5.76 -14.53 -2.29
C ALA A 265 4.44 -15.30 -2.47
N ALA A 266 3.44 -15.02 -1.64
CA ALA A 266 2.09 -15.58 -1.78
C ALA A 266 1.21 -14.75 -2.72
N PHE A 267 1.21 -13.42 -2.56
CA PHE A 267 0.33 -12.54 -3.33
C PHE A 267 0.69 -12.46 -4.82
N GLY A 268 1.97 -12.29 -5.17
CA GLY A 268 2.40 -12.04 -6.55
C GLY A 268 2.00 -13.13 -7.55
N PRO A 269 2.26 -14.43 -7.27
CA PRO A 269 1.83 -15.52 -8.13
C PRO A 269 0.30 -15.61 -8.23
N ALA A 270 -0.43 -15.44 -7.12
CA ALA A 270 -1.89 -15.47 -7.12
C ALA A 270 -2.49 -14.34 -7.96
N ALA A 271 -1.96 -13.12 -7.80
CA ALA A 271 -2.34 -11.95 -8.58
C ALA A 271 -2.07 -12.15 -10.08
N PHE A 272 -0.92 -12.73 -10.43
CA PHE A 272 -0.58 -13.04 -11.82
C PHE A 272 -1.52 -14.09 -12.45
N LEU A 273 -1.79 -15.19 -11.75
CA LEU A 273 -2.73 -16.21 -12.20
C LEU A 273 -4.14 -15.66 -12.38
N TYR A 274 -4.60 -14.82 -11.44
CA TYR A 274 -5.90 -14.17 -11.55
C TYR A 274 -5.97 -13.19 -12.72
N TYR A 275 -4.92 -12.41 -12.95
CA TYR A 275 -4.81 -11.58 -14.15
C TYR A 275 -4.92 -12.41 -15.43
N ARG A 276 -4.22 -13.55 -15.52
CA ARG A 276 -4.30 -14.43 -16.70
C ARG A 276 -5.69 -15.00 -16.89
N TRP A 277 -6.38 -15.36 -15.81
CA TRP A 277 -7.76 -15.82 -15.85
C TRP A 277 -8.69 -14.71 -16.35
N LEU A 278 -8.63 -13.51 -15.78
CA LEU A 278 -9.42 -12.35 -16.22
C LEU A 278 -9.22 -12.04 -17.70
N ARG A 279 -7.95 -12.05 -18.16
CA ARG A 279 -7.63 -11.80 -19.57
C ARG A 279 -8.21 -12.85 -20.51
N ARG A 280 -8.25 -14.12 -20.09
CA ARG A 280 -8.86 -15.19 -20.88
C ARG A 280 -10.38 -15.09 -20.90
N THR A 281 -11.01 -14.69 -19.80
CA THR A 281 -12.48 -14.66 -19.67
C THR A 281 -13.11 -13.40 -20.25
N TYR A 282 -12.50 -12.24 -20.05
CA TYR A 282 -13.08 -10.93 -20.41
C TYR A 282 -12.38 -10.23 -21.59
N GLY A 283 -11.25 -10.78 -22.06
CA GLY A 283 -10.53 -10.23 -23.22
C GLY A 283 -9.62 -9.04 -22.89
N ALA A 284 -9.62 -8.04 -23.77
CA ALA A 284 -8.69 -6.91 -23.71
C ALA A 284 -8.98 -5.97 -22.53
N GLU A 285 -7.92 -5.41 -21.95
CA GLU A 285 -8.02 -4.47 -20.84
C GLU A 285 -8.57 -3.12 -21.30
N ARG A 286 -9.52 -2.58 -20.54
CA ARG A 286 -10.04 -1.23 -20.74
C ARG A 286 -9.00 -0.16 -20.40
N THR A 287 -9.00 0.93 -21.17
CA THR A 287 -8.17 2.12 -20.91
C THR A 287 -8.81 3.03 -19.86
N MET A 288 -8.04 3.98 -19.31
CA MET A 288 -8.58 4.98 -18.37
C MET A 288 -9.68 5.83 -19.03
N ALA A 289 -9.54 6.16 -20.32
CA ALA A 289 -10.57 6.88 -21.07
C ALA A 289 -11.89 6.08 -21.14
N GLY A 290 -11.82 4.78 -21.43
CA GLY A 290 -13.00 3.92 -21.42
C GLY A 290 -13.63 3.78 -20.03
N PHE A 291 -12.82 3.74 -18.97
CA PHE A 291 -13.32 3.68 -17.59
C PHE A 291 -14.05 4.96 -17.18
N LEU A 292 -13.50 6.14 -17.51
CA LEU A 292 -14.15 7.42 -17.23
C LEU A 292 -15.44 7.63 -18.04
N GLY A 293 -15.47 7.15 -19.29
CA GLY A 293 -16.65 7.21 -20.13
C GLY A 293 -17.87 6.51 -19.51
N GLU A 294 -17.70 5.33 -18.91
CA GLU A 294 -18.79 4.63 -18.21
C GLU A 294 -19.22 5.37 -16.93
N LEU A 295 -18.27 5.89 -16.14
CA LEU A 295 -18.60 6.64 -14.93
C LEU A 295 -19.41 7.92 -15.19
N ASP A 296 -19.19 8.56 -16.34
CA ASP A 296 -19.95 9.75 -16.73
C ASP A 296 -21.34 9.40 -17.27
N VAL A 297 -21.55 8.21 -17.85
CA VAL A 297 -22.88 7.71 -18.27
C VAL A 297 -23.77 7.32 -17.07
N ASP A 298 -23.17 6.76 -16.02
CA ASP A 298 -23.89 6.37 -14.79
C ASP A 298 -24.25 7.56 -13.87
N ARG A 299 -23.79 8.78 -14.17
CA ARG A 299 -24.22 9.99 -13.46
C ARG A 299 -25.58 10.42 -14.01
N PRO A 300 -26.66 10.44 -13.21
CA PRO A 300 -27.94 10.98 -13.68
C PRO A 300 -27.73 12.42 -14.12
N SER A 301 -27.98 12.68 -15.41
CA SER A 301 -28.01 14.03 -15.95
C SER A 301 -28.99 14.85 -15.11
N THR A 302 -28.47 15.82 -14.37
CA THR A 302 -29.32 16.83 -13.73
C THR A 302 -30.18 17.42 -14.85
N PRO A 303 -31.52 17.32 -14.80
CA PRO A 303 -32.35 17.88 -15.84
C PRO A 303 -31.99 19.37 -15.92
N ALA A 304 -31.50 19.78 -17.09
CA ALA A 304 -31.23 21.17 -17.39
C ALA A 304 -32.50 21.93 -17.01
N LEU A 305 -32.40 22.84 -16.03
CA LEU A 305 -33.45 23.82 -15.81
C LEU A 305 -33.57 24.58 -17.13
N ALA A 306 -34.57 24.21 -17.92
CA ALA A 306 -35.06 24.99 -19.02
C ALA A 306 -35.64 26.27 -18.40
N ALA A 307 -34.76 27.24 -18.13
CA ALA A 307 -35.16 28.62 -17.93
C ALA A 307 -35.38 29.22 -19.32
N SER A 308 -36.48 28.83 -19.94
CA SER A 308 -37.19 29.72 -20.84
C SER A 308 -37.69 30.88 -19.99
N VAL A 309 -37.03 32.03 -20.07
CA VAL A 309 -37.60 33.29 -19.60
C VAL A 309 -38.01 34.08 -20.85
N PRO A 310 -39.30 34.44 -21.00
CA PRO A 310 -39.79 35.29 -22.08
C PRO A 310 -39.28 36.73 -21.99
#